data_AF-A0A381ZF16-F1
#
_entry.id   AF-A0A381ZF16-F1
#
_cell.length_a   1.000
_cell.length_b   1.000
_cell.length_c   1.000
_cell.angle_alpha   90.00
_cell.angle_beta   90.00
_cell.angle_gamma   90.00
#
_symmetry.space_group_name_H-M   'P 1'
#
loop_
_entity.id
_entity.type
_entity.pdbx_description
1 polymer ?
#
loop_
_entity_poly.entity_id
_entity_poly.type
_entity_poly.pdbx_seq_one_letter_code
_entity_poly.pdbx_strand_id
1 'polypeptide(L)'
;MFGQKNGTKPFVPVPGEKQKWSMTLLNKYVFAPNAFEIPDEIFHYLQLERRGFSGTKDPKILDQYLNMQKDILDHLLHVNVLKRISDTELYGNDYGLNNMLLDLTNACFAADARQNANSIRRILQAEYTERLINIVLNKDKQRKYDHLTVSAAFDNLNHINKYISKVHGVDEPTKAHRKYLAYRIHKTLYD
;
A
#
# COMPACT_ATOMS: atom_id res chain seq x y z
N MET A 1 6.92 -26.72 -24.70
CA MET A 1 6.56 -27.74 -23.69
C MET A 1 5.11 -28.23 -23.81
N PHE A 2 4.46 -28.11 -24.98
CA PHE A 2 3.19 -28.78 -25.26
C PHE A 2 3.52 -30.13 -25.94
N GLY A 3 2.96 -31.24 -25.45
CA GLY A 3 3.06 -32.56 -26.09
C GLY A 3 4.12 -33.54 -25.55
N GLN A 4 4.79 -33.26 -24.42
CA GLN A 4 5.69 -34.24 -23.78
C GLN A 4 4.90 -35.14 -22.80
N LYS A 5 5.05 -36.47 -22.93
CA LYS A 5 4.69 -37.42 -21.87
C LYS A 5 5.48 -37.05 -20.60
N ASN A 6 4.77 -36.71 -19.52
CA ASN A 6 5.27 -36.18 -18.22
C ASN A 6 5.61 -34.68 -18.16
N GLY A 7 5.16 -33.85 -19.11
CA GLY A 7 5.28 -32.40 -18.97
C GLY A 7 4.41 -31.84 -17.84
N THR A 8 5.02 -31.15 -16.86
CA THR A 8 4.27 -30.37 -15.87
C THR A 8 3.58 -29.18 -16.56
N LYS A 9 2.42 -28.76 -16.05
CA LYS A 9 1.74 -27.55 -16.54
C LYS A 9 2.76 -26.39 -16.53
N PRO A 10 3.03 -25.73 -17.68
CA PRO A 10 4.08 -24.73 -17.78
C PRO A 10 3.72 -23.41 -17.06
N PHE A 11 2.44 -23.20 -16.78
CA PHE A 11 1.95 -22.05 -16.04
C PHE A 11 1.05 -22.52 -14.90
N VAL A 12 1.53 -22.36 -13.67
CA VAL A 12 0.81 -22.71 -12.45
C VAL A 12 0.88 -21.49 -11.52
N PRO A 13 -0.26 -20.95 -11.08
CA PRO A 13 -0.25 -19.85 -10.14
C PRO A 13 0.36 -20.28 -8.81
N VAL A 14 0.94 -19.33 -8.09
CA VAL A 14 1.42 -19.56 -6.72
C VAL A 14 0.21 -19.93 -5.84
N PRO A 15 0.29 -20.94 -4.96
CA PRO A 15 -0.83 -21.27 -4.08
C PRO A 15 -1.31 -20.07 -3.27
N GLY A 16 -2.63 -19.85 -3.18
CA GLY A 16 -3.21 -18.69 -2.50
C GLY A 16 -2.81 -18.57 -1.04
N GLU A 17 -2.64 -19.68 -0.33
CA GLU A 17 -2.13 -19.67 1.05
C GLU A 17 -0.76 -19.01 1.16
N LYS A 18 0.14 -19.25 0.19
CA LYS A 18 1.47 -18.62 0.17
C LYS A 18 1.38 -17.13 -0.15
N GLN A 19 0.47 -16.74 -1.06
CA GLN A 19 0.24 -15.34 -1.38
C GLN A 19 -0.31 -14.58 -0.17
N LYS A 20 -1.31 -15.14 0.49
CA LYS A 20 -1.91 -14.58 1.72
C LYS A 20 -0.94 -14.55 2.89
N TRP A 21 -0.11 -15.57 3.03
CA TRP A 21 0.98 -15.59 4.01
C TRP A 21 1.97 -14.45 3.75
N SER A 22 2.33 -14.21 2.49
CA SER A 22 3.21 -13.10 2.12
C SER A 22 2.61 -11.74 2.51
N MET A 23 1.32 -11.53 2.25
CA MET A 23 0.61 -10.31 2.67
C MET A 23 0.55 -10.16 4.19
N THR A 24 0.42 -11.26 4.93
CA THR A 24 0.47 -11.27 6.39
C THR A 24 1.84 -10.79 6.91
N LEU A 25 2.93 -11.25 6.29
CA LEU A 25 4.28 -10.82 6.64
C LEU A 25 4.50 -9.34 6.32
N LEU A 26 4.05 -8.87 5.15
CA LEU A 26 4.13 -7.45 4.79
C LEU A 26 3.35 -6.58 5.77
N ASN A 27 2.13 -6.99 6.13
CA ASN A 27 1.36 -6.29 7.15
C ASN A 27 2.14 -6.19 8.47
N LYS A 28 2.72 -7.29 8.94
CA LYS A 28 3.44 -7.34 10.22
C LYS A 28 4.74 -6.52 10.24
N TYR A 29 5.56 -6.60 9.19
CA TYR A 29 6.94 -6.11 9.23
C TYR A 29 7.18 -4.82 8.44
N VAL A 30 6.23 -4.39 7.63
CA VAL A 30 6.39 -3.21 6.75
C VAL A 30 5.32 -2.18 7.03
N PHE A 31 4.07 -2.63 7.13
CA PHE A 31 2.96 -1.71 7.22
C PHE A 31 2.55 -1.43 8.66
N ALA A 32 2.62 -2.39 9.59
CA ALA A 32 2.13 -2.27 10.96
C ALA A 32 2.55 -0.97 11.69
N PRO A 33 1.72 -0.45 12.62
CA PRO A 33 2.05 0.75 13.39
C PRO A 33 3.42 0.73 14.07
N ASN A 34 3.89 -0.46 14.45
CA ASN A 34 5.15 -0.72 15.12
C ASN A 34 6.24 -1.36 14.23
N ALA A 35 6.04 -1.41 12.90
CA ALA A 35 7.00 -2.03 11.97
C ALA A 35 8.39 -1.41 12.01
N PHE A 36 8.50 -0.14 12.43
CA PHE A 36 9.74 0.63 12.50
C PHE A 36 10.00 1.18 13.90
N GLU A 37 9.50 0.52 14.94
CA GLU A 37 9.89 0.84 16.31
C GLU A 37 11.37 0.52 16.51
N ILE A 38 12.18 1.57 16.66
CA ILE A 38 13.60 1.52 16.97
C ILE A 38 13.79 2.30 18.28
N PRO A 39 14.72 1.89 19.17
CA PRO A 39 15.03 2.66 20.37
C PRO A 39 15.39 4.12 20.02
N ASP A 40 14.71 5.07 20.68
CA ASP A 40 14.80 6.50 20.39
C ASP A 40 16.24 7.05 20.45
N GLU A 41 17.09 6.43 21.26
CA GLU A 41 18.49 6.82 21.44
C GLU A 41 19.33 6.73 20.15
N ILE A 42 18.96 5.86 19.22
CA ILE A 42 19.75 5.60 18.00
C ILE A 42 19.62 6.74 16.98
N PHE A 43 18.47 7.43 16.93
CA PHE A 43 18.23 8.46 15.92
C PHE A 43 19.19 9.64 16.03
N HIS A 44 19.66 9.98 17.23
CA HIS A 44 20.68 11.01 17.45
C HIS A 44 22.03 10.67 16.81
N TYR A 45 22.32 9.38 16.61
CA TYR A 45 23.57 8.90 16.00
C TYR A 45 23.47 8.70 14.49
N LEU A 46 22.30 8.91 13.88
CA LEU A 46 22.13 8.84 12.42
C LEU A 46 22.59 10.12 11.70
N GLN A 47 22.78 11.22 12.42
CA GLN A 47 23.30 12.44 11.83
C GLN A 47 24.79 12.24 11.50
N LEU A 48 25.13 12.27 10.21
CA LEU A 48 26.53 12.25 9.79
C LEU A 48 27.27 13.45 10.38
N GLU A 49 28.49 13.22 10.85
CA GLU A 49 29.36 14.29 11.31
C GLU A 49 29.54 15.35 10.22
N ARG A 50 29.49 16.63 10.62
CA ARG A 50 29.68 17.75 9.71
C ARG A 50 31.14 17.76 9.24
N ARG A 51 31.38 17.54 7.94
CA ARG A 51 32.69 17.74 7.31
C ARG A 51 32.68 19.00 6.45
N GLY A 52 33.22 20.10 6.99
CA GLY A 52 33.35 21.38 6.29
C GLY A 52 32.02 22.08 5.98
N PHE A 53 31.95 22.82 4.86
CA PHE A 53 30.78 23.62 4.44
C PHE A 53 29.66 22.79 3.76
N SER A 54 29.51 21.50 4.07
CA SER A 54 28.63 20.57 3.35
C SER A 54 27.11 20.78 3.55
N GLY A 55 26.68 21.89 4.15
CA GLY A 55 25.28 22.16 4.50
C GLY A 55 24.76 21.26 5.63
N THR A 56 23.54 21.55 6.12
CA THR A 56 22.84 20.70 7.09
C THR A 56 22.16 19.54 6.35
N LYS A 57 22.51 18.30 6.70
CA LYS A 57 21.81 17.09 6.23
C LYS A 57 21.22 16.38 7.44
N ASP A 58 19.99 16.74 7.78
CA ASP A 58 19.25 16.03 8.82
C ASP A 58 18.81 14.65 8.31
N PRO A 59 18.87 13.61 9.14
CA PRO A 59 18.41 12.29 8.76
C PRO A 59 16.90 12.31 8.54
N LYS A 60 16.47 12.21 7.27
CA LYS A 60 15.04 12.19 6.89
C LYS A 60 14.40 10.82 7.15
N ILE A 61 14.27 10.45 8.42
CA ILE A 61 13.85 9.12 8.85
C ILE A 61 12.46 8.76 8.31
N LEU A 62 11.51 9.69 8.36
CA LEU A 62 10.16 9.48 7.81
C LEU A 62 10.19 9.19 6.31
N ASP A 63 11.02 9.91 5.55
CA ASP A 63 11.17 9.68 4.11
C ASP A 63 11.82 8.32 3.84
N GLN A 64 12.79 7.90 4.66
CA GLN A 64 13.43 6.59 4.53
C GLN A 64 12.42 5.45 4.73
N TYR A 65 11.61 5.50 5.79
CA TYR A 65 10.56 4.51 6.02
C TYR A 65 9.51 4.51 4.91
N LEU A 66 9.09 5.70 4.47
CA LEU A 66 8.15 5.81 3.36
C LEU A 66 8.73 5.23 2.07
N ASN A 67 10.02 5.45 1.77
CA ASN A 67 10.65 4.90 0.57
C ASN A 67 10.65 3.36 0.59
N MET A 68 10.96 2.73 1.73
CA MET A 68 10.87 1.27 1.86
C MET A 68 9.45 0.76 1.59
N GLN A 69 8.44 1.46 2.09
CA GLN A 69 7.03 1.13 1.84
C GLN A 69 6.65 1.35 0.37
N LYS A 70 7.14 2.43 -0.24
CA LYS A 70 6.90 2.77 -1.65
C LYS A 70 7.45 1.73 -2.59
N ASP A 71 8.64 1.19 -2.34
CA ASP A 71 9.21 0.13 -3.19
C ASP A 71 8.30 -1.11 -3.25
N ILE A 72 7.68 -1.45 -2.11
CA ILE A 72 6.73 -2.56 -2.02
C ILE A 72 5.42 -2.21 -2.73
N LEU A 73 4.91 -0.99 -2.52
CA LEU A 73 3.70 -0.51 -3.21
C LEU A 73 3.91 -0.39 -4.72
N ASP A 74 5.10 0.00 -5.19
CA ASP A 74 5.48 0.06 -6.59
C ASP A 74 5.38 -1.32 -7.24
N HIS A 75 5.82 -2.37 -6.53
CA HIS A 75 5.67 -3.73 -7.00
C HIS A 75 4.22 -4.20 -7.00
N LEU A 76 3.54 -4.12 -5.84
CA LEU A 76 2.21 -4.69 -5.65
C LEU A 76 1.15 -4.00 -6.52
N LEU A 77 1.28 -2.70 -6.73
CA LEU A 77 0.34 -1.91 -7.51
C LEU A 77 0.78 -1.73 -8.97
N HIS A 78 1.84 -2.40 -9.42
CA HIS A 78 2.27 -2.32 -10.80
C HIS A 78 1.20 -2.89 -11.75
N VAL A 79 0.94 -2.20 -12.87
CA VAL A 79 -0.07 -2.59 -13.87
C VAL A 79 0.05 -4.06 -14.32
N ASN A 80 1.27 -4.54 -14.58
CA ASN A 80 1.52 -5.93 -14.98
C ASN A 80 1.25 -6.92 -13.83
N VAL A 81 1.50 -6.54 -12.58
CA VAL A 81 1.28 -7.42 -11.43
C VAL A 81 -0.21 -7.57 -11.19
N LEU A 82 -0.96 -6.47 -11.16
CA LEU A 82 -2.41 -6.48 -10.97
C LEU A 82 -3.12 -7.23 -12.09
N LYS A 83 -2.76 -6.95 -13.35
CA LYS A 83 -3.29 -7.69 -14.51
C LYS A 83 -3.00 -9.18 -14.42
N ARG A 84 -1.77 -9.57 -14.06
CA ARG A 84 -1.40 -10.97 -13.91
C ARG A 84 -2.21 -11.65 -12.82
N ILE A 85 -2.48 -11.00 -11.69
CA ILE A 85 -3.33 -11.58 -10.64
C ILE A 85 -4.73 -11.86 -11.21
N SER A 86 -5.34 -10.89 -11.88
CA SER A 86 -6.64 -11.06 -12.56
C SER A 86 -6.63 -12.20 -13.56
N ASP A 87 -5.64 -12.24 -14.45
CA ASP A 87 -5.52 -13.30 -15.46
C ASP A 87 -5.38 -14.66 -14.77
N THR A 88 -4.62 -14.74 -13.67
CA THR A 88 -4.36 -16.01 -12.97
C THR A 88 -5.56 -16.65 -12.33
N GLU A 89 -6.62 -15.90 -12.07
CA GLU A 89 -7.90 -16.46 -11.61
C GLU A 89 -8.48 -17.45 -12.64
N LEU A 90 -8.28 -17.21 -13.94
CA LEU A 90 -8.79 -18.07 -15.02
C LEU A 90 -8.14 -19.46 -15.07
N TYR A 91 -6.98 -19.63 -14.45
CA TYR A 91 -6.24 -20.90 -14.45
C TYR A 91 -5.83 -21.35 -13.04
N GLY A 92 -6.65 -20.98 -12.05
CA GLY A 92 -6.68 -21.62 -10.74
C GLY A 92 -6.04 -20.84 -9.59
N ASN A 93 -5.81 -19.53 -9.75
CA ASN A 93 -5.46 -18.68 -8.61
C ASN A 93 -6.71 -18.45 -7.73
N ASP A 94 -6.64 -18.90 -6.49
CA ASP A 94 -7.65 -18.75 -5.45
C ASP A 94 -7.46 -17.48 -4.60
N TYR A 95 -6.34 -16.78 -4.77
CA TYR A 95 -6.08 -15.48 -4.17
C TYR A 95 -6.15 -14.36 -5.22
N GLY A 96 -7.38 -13.98 -5.54
CA GLY A 96 -7.69 -13.02 -6.60
C GLY A 96 -7.37 -11.56 -6.28
N LEU A 97 -7.53 -10.70 -7.30
CA LEU A 97 -7.18 -9.29 -7.29
C LEU A 97 -7.87 -8.53 -6.15
N ASN A 98 -9.17 -8.74 -5.96
CA ASN A 98 -9.96 -8.07 -4.93
C ASN A 98 -9.49 -8.44 -3.52
N ASN A 99 -9.17 -9.72 -3.27
CA ASN A 99 -8.65 -10.18 -1.99
C ASN A 99 -7.28 -9.54 -1.72
N MET A 100 -6.40 -9.52 -2.72
CA MET A 100 -5.06 -8.92 -2.59
C MET A 100 -5.13 -7.43 -2.26
N LEU A 101 -5.92 -6.66 -3.02
CA LEU A 101 -6.05 -5.22 -2.77
C LEU A 101 -6.74 -4.91 -1.44
N LEU A 102 -7.76 -5.70 -1.05
CA LEU A 102 -8.41 -5.54 0.26
C LEU A 102 -7.45 -5.82 1.41
N ASP A 103 -6.65 -6.89 1.34
CA ASP A 103 -5.65 -7.21 2.36
C ASP A 103 -4.56 -6.11 2.43
N LEU A 104 -4.16 -5.55 1.29
CA LEU A 104 -3.23 -4.41 1.25
C LEU A 104 -3.85 -3.15 1.88
N THR A 105 -5.10 -2.81 1.54
CA THR A 105 -5.84 -1.69 2.16
C THR A 105 -5.96 -1.89 3.67
N ASN A 106 -6.29 -3.11 4.11
CA ASN A 106 -6.40 -3.45 5.52
C ASN A 106 -5.05 -3.30 6.24
N ALA A 107 -3.95 -3.73 5.61
CA ALA A 107 -2.61 -3.53 6.17
C ALA A 107 -2.29 -2.03 6.39
N CYS A 108 -2.68 -1.18 5.46
CA CYS A 108 -2.47 0.27 5.53
C CYS A 108 -3.40 0.99 6.53
N PHE A 109 -4.63 0.51 6.75
CA PHE A 109 -5.66 1.29 7.48
C PHE A 109 -6.30 0.61 8.70
N ALA A 110 -6.44 -0.71 8.72
CA ALA A 110 -7.33 -1.38 9.67
C ALA A 110 -6.91 -1.18 11.13
N ALA A 111 -5.60 -1.21 11.40
CA ALA A 111 -5.06 -0.98 12.75
C ALA A 111 -5.44 0.41 13.29
N ASP A 112 -5.42 1.43 12.43
CA ASP A 112 -5.65 2.81 12.88
C ASP A 112 -7.13 3.18 12.95
N ALA A 113 -8.03 2.37 12.38
CA ALA A 113 -9.44 2.70 12.22
C ALA A 113 -10.18 3.18 13.50
N ARG A 114 -9.71 2.78 14.69
CA ARG A 114 -10.28 3.17 15.98
C ARG A 114 -9.25 3.76 16.96
N GLN A 115 -8.07 4.13 16.47
CA GLN A 115 -6.98 4.68 17.29
C GLN A 115 -6.27 5.82 16.55
N ASN A 116 -5.30 6.44 17.22
CA ASN A 116 -4.47 7.48 16.61
C ASN A 116 -3.51 6.86 15.60
N ALA A 117 -3.40 7.48 14.42
CA ALA A 117 -2.42 7.10 13.42
C ALA A 117 -1.13 7.91 13.66
N ASN A 118 -0.02 7.22 13.94
CA ASN A 118 1.28 7.89 14.09
C ASN A 118 1.78 8.49 12.76
N SER A 119 2.84 9.30 12.81
CA SER A 119 3.35 10.02 11.62
C SER A 119 3.70 9.09 10.46
N ILE A 120 4.31 7.93 10.73
CA ILE A 120 4.68 6.92 9.72
C ILE A 120 3.42 6.34 9.06
N ARG A 121 2.40 6.03 9.84
CA ARG A 121 1.13 5.50 9.35
C ARG A 121 0.38 6.51 8.49
N ARG A 122 0.36 7.80 8.88
CA ARG A 122 -0.30 8.86 8.10
C ARG A 122 0.35 9.07 6.73
N ILE A 123 1.68 9.04 6.64
CA ILE A 123 2.36 9.19 5.34
C ILE A 123 2.14 7.97 4.44
N LEU A 124 2.16 6.74 4.99
CA LEU A 124 1.80 5.53 4.26
C LEU A 124 0.37 5.58 3.71
N GLN A 125 -0.59 5.97 4.55
CA GLN A 125 -2.00 6.06 4.17
C GLN A 125 -2.23 7.09 3.07
N ALA A 126 -1.55 8.25 3.14
CA ALA A 126 -1.61 9.26 2.08
C ALA A 126 -1.04 8.71 0.76
N GLU A 127 0.16 8.13 0.79
CA GLU A 127 0.82 7.55 -0.39
C GLU A 127 -0.04 6.45 -1.05
N TYR A 128 -0.58 5.52 -0.25
CA TYR A 128 -1.43 4.44 -0.75
C TYR A 128 -2.74 4.96 -1.35
N THR A 129 -3.41 5.90 -0.66
CA THR A 129 -4.65 6.51 -1.16
C THR A 129 -4.42 7.22 -2.50
N GLU A 130 -3.31 7.96 -2.64
CA GLU A 130 -2.96 8.64 -3.89
C GLU A 130 -2.77 7.65 -5.05
N ARG A 131 -2.13 6.52 -4.78
CA ARG A 131 -1.91 5.47 -5.78
C ARG A 131 -3.23 4.86 -6.25
N LEU A 132 -4.14 4.56 -5.33
CA LEU A 132 -5.48 4.08 -5.69
C LEU A 132 -6.27 5.14 -6.50
N ILE A 133 -6.20 6.42 -6.12
CA ILE A 133 -6.76 7.52 -6.90
C ILE A 133 -6.21 7.52 -8.33
N ASN A 134 -4.89 7.39 -8.49
CA ASN A 134 -4.25 7.36 -9.81
C ASN A 134 -4.67 6.14 -10.63
N ILE A 135 -4.84 4.97 -10.01
CA ILE A 135 -5.38 3.78 -10.66
C ILE A 135 -6.81 4.02 -11.13
N VAL A 136 -7.67 4.60 -10.28
CA VAL A 136 -9.08 4.86 -10.62
C VAL A 136 -9.22 5.88 -11.74
N LEU A 137 -8.47 6.99 -11.67
CA LEU A 137 -8.43 7.99 -12.73
C LEU A 137 -7.90 7.42 -14.04
N ASN A 138 -6.97 6.46 -13.95
CA ASN A 138 -6.38 5.72 -15.07
C ASN A 138 -5.92 6.65 -16.21
N LYS A 139 -5.35 7.82 -15.90
CA LYS A 139 -5.05 8.89 -16.88
C LYS A 139 -3.73 8.68 -17.65
N ASP A 140 -2.85 7.81 -17.16
CA ASP A 140 -1.57 7.51 -17.82
C ASP A 140 -1.82 6.89 -19.22
N LYS A 141 -1.23 7.48 -20.26
CA LYS A 141 -1.38 7.02 -21.64
C LYS A 141 -0.55 5.79 -21.96
N GLN A 142 0.56 5.59 -21.24
CA GLN A 142 1.52 4.51 -21.48
C GLN A 142 1.24 3.30 -20.59
N ARG A 143 0.66 3.51 -19.40
CA ARG A 143 0.40 2.45 -18.41
C ARG A 143 -1.06 2.49 -17.98
N LYS A 144 -1.92 1.88 -18.80
CA LYS A 144 -3.36 1.75 -18.53
C LYS A 144 -3.67 0.51 -17.71
N TYR A 145 -4.35 0.70 -16.59
CA TYR A 145 -4.94 -0.38 -15.82
C TYR A 145 -6.17 -0.94 -16.54
N ASP A 146 -6.42 -2.25 -16.37
CA ASP A 146 -7.62 -2.91 -16.89
C ASP A 146 -8.86 -2.56 -16.04
N HIS A 147 -10.05 -2.85 -16.56
CA HIS A 147 -11.30 -2.52 -15.88
C HIS A 147 -11.47 -3.23 -14.53
N LEU A 148 -10.94 -4.45 -14.40
CA LEU A 148 -10.96 -5.20 -13.15
C LEU A 148 -10.14 -4.48 -12.07
N THR A 149 -8.93 -4.03 -12.41
CA THR A 149 -8.07 -3.26 -11.51
C THR A 149 -8.68 -1.93 -11.13
N VAL A 150 -9.23 -1.19 -12.10
CA VAL A 150 -9.90 0.10 -11.84
C VAL A 150 -11.09 -0.10 -10.89
N SER A 151 -11.92 -1.12 -11.13
CA SER A 151 -13.08 -1.42 -10.28
C SER A 151 -12.65 -1.82 -8.86
N ALA A 152 -11.63 -2.66 -8.73
CA ALA A 152 -11.13 -3.10 -7.43
C ALA A 152 -10.52 -1.94 -6.64
N ALA A 153 -9.75 -1.06 -7.30
CA ALA A 153 -9.19 0.14 -6.68
C ALA A 153 -10.29 1.11 -6.23
N PHE A 154 -11.35 1.29 -7.02
CA PHE A 154 -12.51 2.09 -6.66
C PHE A 154 -13.20 1.57 -5.40
N ASP A 155 -13.44 0.26 -5.31
CA ASP A 155 -14.00 -0.35 -4.11
C ASP A 155 -13.10 -0.15 -2.88
N ASN A 156 -11.79 -0.27 -3.06
CA ASN A 156 -10.83 -0.04 -1.97
C ASN A 156 -10.80 1.43 -1.50
N LEU A 157 -11.00 2.43 -2.38
CA LEU A 157 -11.21 3.82 -1.96
C LEU A 157 -12.47 3.97 -1.09
N ASN A 158 -13.56 3.25 -1.41
CA ASN A 158 -14.75 3.22 -0.57
C ASN A 158 -14.51 2.55 0.78
N HIS A 159 -13.70 1.50 0.82
CA HIS A 159 -13.24 0.90 2.08
C HIS A 159 -12.42 1.88 2.92
N ILE A 160 -11.51 2.64 2.30
CA ILE A 160 -10.75 3.70 2.99
C ILE A 160 -11.70 4.75 3.58
N ASN A 161 -12.71 5.20 2.83
CA ASN A 161 -13.75 6.13 3.34
C ASN A 161 -14.40 5.62 4.64
N LYS A 162 -14.68 4.30 4.74
CA LYS A 162 -15.21 3.69 5.97
C LYS A 162 -14.23 3.80 7.13
N TYR A 163 -12.92 3.61 6.89
CA TYR A 163 -11.90 3.72 7.93
C TYR A 163 -11.70 5.15 8.43
N ILE A 164 -11.67 6.12 7.52
CA ILE A 164 -11.36 7.53 7.86
C ILE A 164 -12.58 8.33 8.33
N SER A 165 -13.80 7.83 8.14
CA SER A 165 -15.04 8.49 8.60
C SER A 165 -15.12 8.67 10.13
N LYS A 166 -14.41 7.82 10.89
CA LYS A 166 -14.38 7.88 12.35
C LYS A 166 -13.43 9.00 12.77
N VAL A 167 -13.95 10.15 13.17
CA VAL A 167 -13.12 11.30 13.59
C VAL A 167 -13.25 11.66 15.07
N HIS A 168 -14.10 10.94 15.80
CA HIS A 168 -14.29 11.11 17.24
C HIS A 168 -13.37 10.14 18.01
N GLY A 169 -12.88 10.58 19.18
CA GLY A 169 -12.04 9.75 20.05
C GLY A 169 -10.59 9.59 19.56
N VAL A 170 -10.13 10.44 18.65
CA VAL A 170 -8.74 10.48 18.17
C VAL A 170 -8.16 11.89 18.30
N ASP A 171 -6.84 11.99 18.26
CA ASP A 171 -6.10 13.24 18.34
C ASP A 171 -6.34 14.17 17.12
N GLU A 172 -6.03 15.45 17.29
CA GLU A 172 -6.19 16.45 16.22
C GLU A 172 -5.35 16.15 14.96
N PRO A 173 -4.09 15.66 15.05
CA PRO A 173 -3.34 15.23 13.86
C PRO A 173 -4.04 14.12 13.06
N THR A 174 -4.56 13.08 13.72
CA THR A 174 -5.28 11.98 13.06
C THR A 174 -6.57 12.49 12.42
N LYS A 175 -7.31 13.36 13.13
CA LYS A 175 -8.53 13.98 12.62
C LYS A 175 -8.28 14.85 11.39
N ALA A 176 -7.25 15.70 11.41
CA ALA A 176 -6.86 16.51 10.26
C ALA A 176 -6.47 15.64 9.06
N HIS A 177 -5.69 14.58 9.30
CA HIS A 177 -5.28 13.63 8.26
C HIS A 177 -6.47 12.88 7.63
N ARG A 178 -7.40 12.37 8.44
CA ARG A 178 -8.61 11.70 7.94
C ARG A 178 -9.46 12.62 7.08
N LYS A 179 -9.63 13.88 7.48
CA LYS A 179 -10.33 14.90 6.67
C LYS A 179 -9.63 15.15 5.34
N TYR A 180 -8.30 15.22 5.35
CA TYR A 180 -7.51 15.38 4.13
C TYR A 180 -7.73 14.21 3.16
N LEU A 181 -7.64 12.96 3.63
CA LEU A 181 -7.90 11.79 2.79
C LEU A 181 -9.32 11.78 2.24
N ALA A 182 -10.31 12.10 3.08
CA ALA A 182 -11.71 12.15 2.66
C ALA A 182 -11.92 13.21 1.56
N TYR A 183 -11.31 14.38 1.70
CA TYR A 183 -11.31 15.41 0.66
C TYR A 183 -10.70 14.91 -0.65
N ARG A 184 -9.53 14.27 -0.61
CA ARG A 184 -8.85 13.75 -1.81
C ARG A 184 -9.68 12.69 -2.52
N ILE A 185 -10.30 11.77 -1.78
CA ILE A 185 -11.16 10.72 -2.33
C ILE A 185 -12.43 11.34 -2.91
N HIS A 186 -13.11 12.23 -2.17
CA HIS A 186 -14.35 12.86 -2.64
C HIS A 186 -14.13 13.62 -3.95
N LYS A 187 -13.10 14.46 -4.00
CA LYS A 187 -12.72 15.21 -5.20
C LYS A 187 -12.40 14.31 -6.41
N THR A 188 -12.03 13.05 -6.18
CA THR A 188 -11.71 12.11 -7.26
C THR A 188 -12.95 11.36 -7.75
N LEU A 189 -13.86 11.02 -6.83
CA LEU A 189 -15.01 10.16 -7.15
C LEU A 189 -16.26 10.92 -7.57
N TYR A 190 -16.39 12.20 -7.20
CA TYR A 190 -17.62 12.97 -7.37
C TYR A 190 -17.46 14.30 -8.12
N ASP A 191 -16.22 14.73 -8.40
CA ASP A 191 -15.93 15.88 -9.29
C ASP A 191 -15.39 15.36 -10.63
#